data_AF-A0A7Z9IRW4-F1
#
_entry.id   AF-A0A7Z9IRW4-F1
#
_cell.length_a   1.000
_cell.length_b   1.000
_cell.length_c   1.000
_cell.angle_alpha   90.00
_cell.angle_beta   90.00
_cell.angle_gamma   90.00
#
_symmetry.space_group_name_H-M   'P 1'
#
loop_
_entity.id
_entity.type
_entity.pdbx_description
1 polymer ?
#
loop_
_entity_poly.entity_id
_entity_poly.type
_entity_poly.pdbx_seq_one_letter_code
_entity_poly.pdbx_strand_id
1 'polypeptide(L)'
;MIMMKNILPWVWSVILAFGHMIPMVMVGAAIMSMPLIREVKWKLVILHYLVLLVDFLGETWLYTAHLPQNFSGDFTLSQTTGYDYSNRSQYLTDMILFGTQSINITANQYRNIIMGNEGANQFYGGGDNDYLDARGGQDRAVYSGNYEEYVVILPAEWNDSTLVVMDLIPDRDGIDSLFQFEELEFNGTVYSLESLLGIVGNTPFPTEYALFPSYPNPFNPVTHIRFDLPEQGHISLAVIDVMGRTIRSIKNNILPAGVYNLDWDGRTANGDMAPAGIYFIRMISGHYQKTRKILLLK
;
A
#
# COMPACT_ATOMS: atom_id res chain seq x y z
N MET A 1 29.23 -14.48 -26.85
CA MET A 1 29.77 -15.46 -25.87
C MET A 1 29.20 -15.03 -24.54
N ILE A 2 28.15 -15.59 -23.95
CA ILE A 2 27.66 -16.98 -23.83
C ILE A 2 26.20 -17.10 -24.35
N MET A 3 25.79 -18.33 -24.64
CA MET A 3 24.61 -18.76 -25.40
C MET A 3 23.27 -18.58 -24.67
N MET A 4 22.23 -18.23 -25.42
CA MET A 4 20.90 -18.84 -25.29
C MET A 4 20.35 -19.09 -26.71
N LYS A 5 20.71 -20.25 -27.25
CA LYS A 5 20.02 -20.91 -28.36
C LYS A 5 19.09 -21.96 -27.75
N ASN A 6 17.91 -22.10 -28.35
CA ASN A 6 16.89 -23.13 -28.14
C ASN A 6 15.90 -22.90 -26.99
N ILE A 7 14.80 -22.20 -27.30
CA ILE A 7 13.46 -22.65 -26.91
C ILE A 7 12.55 -22.48 -28.13
N LEU A 8 12.18 -23.60 -28.76
CA LEU A 8 11.13 -23.68 -29.79
C LEU A 8 9.73 -23.60 -29.12
N PRO A 9 8.70 -23.19 -29.87
CA PRO A 9 7.40 -22.79 -29.34
C PRO A 9 6.52 -24.00 -29.04
N TRP A 10 5.90 -24.01 -27.87
CA TRP A 10 4.78 -24.91 -27.57
C TRP A 10 3.47 -24.14 -27.71
N VAL A 11 2.63 -24.74 -28.55
CA VAL A 11 1.25 -24.43 -28.94
C VAL A 11 0.28 -24.62 -27.79
N TRP A 12 -0.67 -23.69 -27.60
CA TRP A 12 -2.07 -23.94 -27.24
C TRP A 12 -2.88 -22.79 -27.89
N SER A 13 -3.73 -22.96 -28.92
CA SER A 13 -4.96 -23.77 -29.03
C SER A 13 -6.00 -23.43 -27.96
N VAL A 14 -6.84 -22.43 -28.21
CA VAL A 14 -8.18 -22.33 -27.64
C VAL A 14 -9.17 -22.65 -28.76
N ILE A 15 -9.71 -23.87 -28.72
CA ILE A 15 -10.92 -24.26 -29.45
C ILE A 15 -12.09 -23.78 -28.60
N LEU A 16 -12.89 -22.87 -29.13
CA LEU A 16 -14.29 -22.72 -28.73
C LEU A 16 -15.18 -23.08 -29.92
N ALA A 17 -16.07 -24.02 -29.65
CA ALA A 17 -16.96 -24.65 -30.61
C ALA A 17 -18.13 -23.71 -30.99
N PHE A 18 -18.32 -23.59 -32.31
CA PHE A 18 -19.53 -23.34 -33.10
C PHE A 18 -20.59 -22.31 -32.68
N GLY A 19 -20.75 -21.31 -33.56
CA GLY A 19 -21.97 -20.50 -33.66
C GLY A 19 -21.91 -19.34 -34.68
N HIS A 20 -21.64 -19.65 -35.96
CA HIS A 20 -21.71 -18.78 -37.16
C HIS A 20 -20.53 -17.85 -37.53
N MET A 21 -19.95 -18.12 -38.73
CA MET A 21 -19.34 -17.22 -39.75
C MET A 21 -18.27 -16.21 -39.28
N ILE A 22 -17.00 -16.18 -39.73
CA ILE A 22 -16.42 -16.22 -41.08
C ILE A 22 -14.92 -16.64 -40.93
N PRO A 23 -14.34 -17.51 -41.80
CA PRO A 23 -12.90 -17.79 -41.77
C PRO A 23 -12.12 -16.71 -42.53
N MET A 24 -11.18 -16.02 -41.88
CA MET A 24 -10.19 -15.21 -42.60
C MET A 24 -8.79 -15.81 -42.40
N VAL A 25 -8.39 -16.56 -43.42
CA VAL A 25 -7.06 -17.13 -43.62
C VAL A 25 -6.08 -15.99 -43.88
N MET A 26 -5.05 -15.83 -43.04
CA MET A 26 -3.88 -15.04 -43.39
C MET A 26 -3.03 -15.80 -44.42
N VAL A 27 -3.09 -15.38 -45.68
CA VAL A 27 -2.08 -15.73 -46.68
C VAL A 27 -0.94 -14.72 -46.57
N GLY A 28 0.20 -15.17 -46.06
CA GLY A 28 1.47 -14.48 -46.25
C GLY A 28 2.04 -14.84 -47.63
N ALA A 29 2.30 -13.83 -48.46
CA ALA A 29 3.21 -13.94 -49.59
C ALA A 29 3.89 -12.58 -49.85
N ALA A 30 5.20 -12.64 -50.07
CA ALA A 30 6.11 -11.53 -50.22
C ALA A 30 5.99 -10.80 -51.59
N ILE A 31 6.64 -9.62 -51.67
CA ILE A 31 7.35 -9.00 -52.83
C ILE A 31 6.92 -7.55 -53.18
N MET A 32 7.88 -6.64 -52.93
CA MET A 32 8.36 -5.44 -53.65
C MET A 32 7.44 -4.30 -54.18
N SER A 33 7.94 -3.08 -53.89
CA SER A 33 8.02 -1.85 -54.71
C SER A 33 6.76 -1.05 -55.10
N MET A 34 6.53 0.07 -54.40
CA MET A 34 6.41 1.47 -54.92
C MET A 34 5.69 2.39 -53.90
N PRO A 35 6.13 3.66 -53.70
CA PRO A 35 5.69 4.50 -52.58
C PRO A 35 4.58 5.51 -52.94
N LEU A 36 4.02 6.15 -51.90
CA LEU A 36 3.26 7.43 -51.86
C LEU A 36 1.72 7.47 -51.74
N ILE A 37 0.95 6.37 -51.82
CA ILE A 37 -0.52 6.43 -51.59
C ILE A 37 -0.95 5.79 -50.26
N ARG A 38 -0.01 5.26 -49.47
CA ARG A 38 -0.33 4.51 -48.23
C ARG A 38 -0.53 5.36 -46.98
N GLU A 39 0.05 6.55 -46.83
CA GLU A 39 0.03 7.16 -45.49
C GLU A 39 -1.35 7.63 -45.01
N VAL A 40 -2.21 8.15 -45.89
CA VAL A 40 -3.49 8.74 -45.46
C VAL A 40 -4.57 7.67 -45.20
N LYS A 41 -4.65 6.62 -46.02
CA LYS A 41 -5.63 5.54 -45.82
C LYS A 41 -5.25 4.61 -44.66
N TRP A 42 -3.96 4.37 -44.43
CA TRP A 42 -3.53 3.51 -43.33
C TRP A 42 -3.67 4.21 -41.97
N LYS A 43 -3.43 5.52 -41.88
CA LYS A 43 -3.73 6.28 -40.64
C LYS A 43 -5.20 6.20 -40.26
N LEU A 44 -6.10 6.33 -41.25
CA LEU A 44 -7.55 6.29 -41.00
C LEU A 44 -8.04 4.88 -40.62
N VAL A 45 -7.51 3.83 -41.27
CA VAL A 45 -7.86 2.44 -40.97
C VAL A 45 -7.30 2.02 -39.61
N ILE A 46 -6.06 2.39 -39.29
CA ILE A 46 -5.47 2.09 -37.97
C ILE A 46 -6.21 2.84 -36.86
N LEU A 47 -6.58 4.12 -37.06
CA LEU A 47 -7.42 4.84 -36.08
C LEU A 47 -8.80 4.20 -35.90
N HIS A 48 -9.45 3.76 -36.98
CA HIS A 48 -10.79 3.18 -36.90
C HIS A 48 -10.78 1.81 -36.20
N TYR A 49 -9.74 1.00 -36.42
CA TYR A 49 -9.56 -0.27 -35.71
C TYR A 49 -9.13 -0.07 -34.25
N LEU A 50 -8.35 0.95 -33.92
CA LEU A 50 -8.01 1.28 -32.52
C LEU A 50 -9.25 1.72 -31.73
N VAL A 51 -10.13 2.54 -32.32
CA VAL A 51 -11.38 2.99 -31.68
C VAL A 51 -12.35 1.83 -31.49
N LEU A 52 -12.53 0.98 -32.50
CA LEU A 52 -13.39 -0.21 -32.39
C LEU A 52 -12.84 -1.27 -31.43
N LEU A 53 -11.52 -1.33 -31.21
CA LEU A 53 -10.91 -2.22 -30.20
C LEU A 53 -11.11 -1.70 -28.78
N VAL A 54 -11.07 -0.39 -28.55
CA VAL A 54 -11.36 0.22 -27.24
C VAL A 54 -12.84 0.00 -26.86
N ASP A 55 -13.76 0.19 -27.80
CA ASP A 55 -15.19 -0.05 -27.58
C ASP A 55 -15.55 -1.55 -27.44
N PHE A 56 -14.73 -2.47 -27.99
CA PHE A 56 -14.96 -3.91 -27.92
C PHE A 56 -14.32 -4.59 -26.69
N LEU A 57 -13.31 -3.95 -26.06
CA LEU A 57 -12.50 -4.59 -25.01
C LEU A 57 -12.70 -4.03 -23.59
N GLY A 58 -13.39 -2.91 -23.41
CA GLY A 58 -13.55 -2.27 -22.10
C GLY A 58 -12.26 -1.63 -21.56
N GLU A 59 -12.38 -0.83 -20.50
CA GLU A 59 -11.25 -0.09 -19.91
C GLU A 59 -10.29 -0.98 -19.09
N THR A 60 -10.72 -2.17 -18.69
CA THR A 60 -9.91 -3.17 -17.96
C THR A 60 -10.13 -4.58 -18.52
N TRP A 61 -9.07 -5.40 -18.47
CA TRP A 61 -9.11 -6.79 -18.90
C TRP A 61 -9.37 -7.68 -17.68
N LEU A 62 -10.51 -8.37 -17.67
CA LEU A 62 -10.91 -9.35 -16.65
C LEU A 62 -10.16 -10.70 -16.80
N TYR A 63 -8.87 -10.63 -17.14
CA TYR A 63 -8.01 -11.78 -17.38
C TYR A 63 -7.06 -11.99 -16.20
N THR A 64 -6.89 -13.24 -15.81
CA THR A 64 -5.97 -13.64 -14.74
C THR A 64 -4.58 -13.97 -15.32
N ALA A 65 -3.55 -13.25 -14.88
CA ALA A 65 -2.18 -13.61 -15.16
C ALA A 65 -1.72 -14.78 -14.29
N HIS A 66 -1.05 -15.77 -14.89
CA HIS A 66 -0.51 -16.92 -14.16
C HIS A 66 1.02 -16.94 -14.30
N LEU A 67 1.75 -16.72 -13.21
CA LEU A 67 3.22 -16.75 -13.23
C LEU A 67 3.76 -18.18 -13.03
N PRO A 68 4.68 -18.68 -13.89
CA PRO A 68 5.22 -20.02 -13.77
C PRO A 68 5.89 -20.29 -12.41
N GLN A 69 5.88 -21.55 -11.94
CA GLN A 69 6.45 -21.94 -10.65
C GLN A 69 7.94 -21.62 -10.46
N ASN A 70 8.68 -21.47 -11.55
CA ASN A 70 10.12 -21.15 -11.55
C ASN A 70 10.42 -19.67 -11.80
N PHE A 71 9.39 -18.82 -11.92
CA PHE A 71 9.58 -17.39 -12.08
C PHE A 71 10.11 -16.78 -10.78
N SER A 72 11.06 -15.86 -10.90
CA SER A 72 11.64 -15.10 -9.78
C SER A 72 12.04 -13.72 -10.30
N GLY A 73 12.07 -12.72 -9.42
CA GLY A 73 12.38 -11.33 -9.77
C GLY A 73 11.13 -10.46 -9.86
N ASP A 74 11.16 -9.46 -10.73
CA ASP A 74 10.14 -8.41 -10.76
C ASP A 74 9.06 -8.69 -11.83
N PHE A 75 7.80 -8.53 -11.43
CA PHE A 75 6.66 -8.52 -12.35
C PHE A 75 5.82 -7.26 -12.13
N THR A 76 5.56 -6.53 -13.21
CA THR A 76 4.78 -5.30 -13.15
C THR A 76 3.53 -5.40 -14.01
N LEU A 77 2.39 -5.07 -13.40
CA LEU A 77 1.17 -4.77 -14.11
C LEU A 77 1.29 -3.37 -14.72
N SER A 78 1.82 -2.38 -13.98
CA SER A 78 1.98 -1.00 -14.45
C SER A 78 2.71 -0.80 -15.78
N GLN A 79 2.37 0.28 -16.50
CA GLN A 79 3.04 0.64 -17.75
C GLN A 79 4.49 1.05 -17.49
N THR A 80 5.42 0.33 -18.10
CA THR A 80 6.84 0.68 -18.08
C THR A 80 7.19 1.44 -19.36
N THR A 81 7.61 2.71 -19.22
CA THR A 81 8.03 3.51 -20.37
C THR A 81 9.24 2.85 -21.05
N GLY A 82 9.18 2.72 -22.38
CA GLY A 82 10.24 2.08 -23.17
C GLY A 82 10.00 0.59 -23.47
N TYR A 83 8.92 -0.01 -22.97
CA TYR A 83 8.55 -1.39 -23.24
C TYR A 83 7.12 -1.49 -23.78
N ASP A 84 6.96 -1.55 -25.11
CA ASP A 84 5.65 -1.57 -25.76
C ASP A 84 4.74 -2.72 -25.28
N TYR A 85 5.33 -3.85 -24.84
CA TYR A 85 4.56 -4.98 -24.33
C TYR A 85 3.85 -4.69 -23.00
N SER A 86 4.35 -3.77 -22.16
CA SER A 86 3.71 -3.44 -20.88
C SER A 86 2.46 -2.58 -21.05
N ASN A 87 2.21 -2.04 -22.25
CA ASN A 87 1.01 -1.27 -22.56
C ASN A 87 -0.27 -2.12 -22.35
N ARG A 88 -0.17 -3.46 -22.44
CA ARG A 88 -1.33 -4.34 -22.20
C ARG A 88 -1.41 -4.85 -20.77
N SER A 89 -0.27 -5.10 -20.11
CA SER A 89 -0.26 -5.57 -18.73
C SER A 89 -0.85 -4.55 -17.75
N GLN A 90 -0.83 -3.25 -18.09
CA GLN A 90 -1.35 -2.17 -17.24
C GLN A 90 -2.85 -2.20 -16.99
N TYR A 91 -3.58 -3.05 -17.72
CA TYR A 91 -5.03 -3.19 -17.61
C TYR A 91 -5.45 -4.53 -16.98
N LEU A 92 -4.49 -5.39 -16.62
CA LEU A 92 -4.75 -6.66 -15.94
C LEU A 92 -5.04 -6.39 -14.46
N THR A 93 -6.15 -6.92 -13.96
CA THR A 93 -6.54 -6.74 -12.56
C THR A 93 -6.35 -7.99 -11.71
N ASP A 94 -6.28 -9.17 -12.33
CA ASP A 94 -6.20 -10.44 -11.60
C ASP A 94 -4.86 -11.14 -11.84
N MET A 95 -4.25 -11.68 -10.78
CA MET A 95 -2.99 -12.42 -10.86
C MET A 95 -2.93 -13.59 -9.89
N ILE A 96 -2.34 -14.70 -10.33
CA ILE A 96 -2.05 -15.87 -9.51
C ILE A 96 -0.58 -16.27 -9.70
N LEU A 97 0.14 -16.34 -8.60
CA LEU A 97 1.52 -16.78 -8.51
C LEU A 97 1.57 -18.27 -8.13
N PHE A 98 2.62 -18.95 -8.57
CA PHE A 98 2.89 -20.34 -8.23
C PHE A 98 4.35 -20.53 -7.81
N GLY A 99 4.63 -21.63 -7.12
CA GLY A 99 5.98 -22.02 -6.72
C GLY A 99 6.40 -21.45 -5.37
N THR A 100 7.70 -21.45 -5.11
CA THR A 100 8.30 -21.07 -3.82
C THR A 100 9.33 -19.95 -3.97
N GLN A 101 9.40 -19.33 -5.15
CA GLN A 101 10.37 -18.30 -5.46
C GLN A 101 9.85 -16.94 -5.01
N SER A 102 10.75 -16.10 -4.51
CA SER A 102 10.47 -14.71 -4.19
C SER A 102 10.22 -13.88 -5.45
N ILE A 103 9.12 -13.13 -5.44
CA ILE A 103 8.71 -12.27 -6.54
C ILE A 103 8.37 -10.88 -5.98
N ASN A 104 8.77 -9.84 -6.71
CA ASN A 104 8.33 -8.48 -6.45
C ASN A 104 7.20 -8.15 -7.44
N ILE A 105 6.03 -7.82 -6.93
CA ILE A 105 4.82 -7.54 -7.71
C ILE A 105 4.51 -6.06 -7.61
N THR A 106 4.52 -5.37 -8.74
CA THR A 106 4.04 -3.99 -8.83
C THR A 106 2.72 -3.96 -9.56
N ALA A 107 1.64 -3.72 -8.83
CA ALA A 107 0.31 -3.62 -9.40
C ALA A 107 0.06 -2.28 -10.11
N ASN A 108 -1.13 -2.09 -10.66
CA ASN A 108 -1.51 -0.89 -11.43
C ASN A 108 -2.45 0.00 -10.61
N GLN A 109 -3.00 1.05 -11.24
CA GLN A 109 -3.86 2.05 -10.58
C GLN A 109 -5.33 1.60 -10.41
N TYR A 110 -5.66 0.37 -10.81
CA TYR A 110 -7.00 -0.17 -10.75
C TYR A 110 -7.07 -1.16 -9.61
N ARG A 111 -8.30 -1.44 -9.13
CA ARG A 111 -8.54 -2.55 -8.20
C ARG A 111 -7.92 -3.85 -8.73
N ASN A 112 -7.00 -4.42 -7.97
CA ASN A 112 -6.30 -5.64 -8.29
C ASN A 112 -6.64 -6.75 -7.27
N ILE A 113 -6.70 -7.98 -7.77
CA ILE A 113 -6.88 -9.20 -6.99
C ILE A 113 -5.65 -10.07 -7.26
N ILE A 114 -4.79 -10.21 -6.25
CA ILE A 114 -3.51 -10.91 -6.41
C ILE A 114 -3.43 -12.04 -5.40
N MET A 115 -3.19 -13.25 -5.91
CA MET A 115 -2.92 -14.43 -5.11
C MET A 115 -1.45 -14.83 -5.24
N GLY A 116 -0.73 -14.78 -4.13
CA GLY A 116 0.68 -15.08 -3.95
C GLY A 116 1.02 -16.56 -4.07
N ASN A 117 2.25 -16.90 -3.70
CA ASN A 117 2.82 -18.24 -3.75
C ASN A 117 3.40 -18.63 -2.39
N GLU A 118 4.33 -19.59 -2.33
CA GLU A 118 4.97 -20.03 -1.08
C GLU A 118 6.34 -19.35 -0.83
N GLY A 119 6.70 -18.35 -1.63
CA GLY A 119 7.94 -17.59 -1.54
C GLY A 119 7.78 -16.33 -0.69
N ALA A 120 8.89 -15.73 -0.27
CA ALA A 120 8.85 -14.41 0.38
C ALA A 120 8.70 -13.31 -0.68
N ASN A 121 7.50 -12.77 -0.86
CA ASN A 121 7.19 -11.81 -1.91
C ASN A 121 7.07 -10.37 -1.39
N GLN A 122 7.21 -9.42 -2.31
CA GLN A 122 6.94 -8.00 -2.05
C GLN A 122 5.82 -7.52 -2.95
N PHE A 123 4.78 -6.91 -2.38
CA PHE A 123 3.62 -6.42 -3.09
C PHE A 123 3.54 -4.91 -2.98
N TYR A 124 3.46 -4.24 -4.13
CA TYR A 124 3.16 -2.83 -4.25
C TYR A 124 1.74 -2.75 -4.85
N GLY A 125 0.73 -2.51 -4.02
CA GLY A 125 -0.71 -2.55 -4.38
C GLY A 125 -1.05 -1.59 -5.52
N GLY A 126 -0.44 -0.40 -5.54
CA GLY A 126 -0.67 0.55 -6.60
C GLY A 126 -1.74 1.54 -6.19
N GLY A 127 -2.93 1.50 -6.80
CA GLY A 127 -4.03 2.38 -6.41
C GLY A 127 -5.40 1.73 -6.58
N ASP A 128 -6.44 2.43 -6.10
CA ASP A 128 -7.77 1.86 -5.80
C ASP A 128 -7.68 0.88 -4.61
N ASN A 129 -8.73 0.10 -4.39
CA ASN A 129 -8.88 -0.78 -3.25
C ASN A 129 -8.52 -2.20 -3.67
N ASP A 130 -7.36 -2.70 -3.25
CA ASP A 130 -6.87 -4.01 -3.68
C ASP A 130 -7.24 -5.14 -2.72
N TYR A 131 -7.21 -6.37 -3.25
CA TYR A 131 -7.27 -7.59 -2.47
C TYR A 131 -6.02 -8.42 -2.76
N LEU A 132 -5.14 -8.52 -1.76
CA LEU A 132 -3.87 -9.24 -1.86
C LEU A 132 -3.89 -10.41 -0.88
N ASP A 133 -3.69 -11.61 -1.37
CA ASP A 133 -3.53 -12.83 -0.58
C ASP A 133 -2.11 -13.32 -0.79
N ALA A 134 -1.22 -13.16 0.19
CA ALA A 134 0.20 -13.49 0.02
C ALA A 134 0.47 -15.00 0.04
N ARG A 135 -0.42 -15.77 0.68
CA ARG A 135 -0.33 -17.21 0.96
C ARG A 135 0.79 -17.59 1.95
N GLY A 136 1.90 -18.14 1.47
CA GLY A 136 2.94 -18.73 2.31
C GLY A 136 4.26 -18.04 2.06
N GLY A 137 5.06 -17.87 3.10
CA GLY A 137 6.31 -17.13 2.98
C GLY A 137 6.44 -16.13 4.11
N GLN A 138 7.42 -15.22 3.95
CA GLN A 138 7.50 -13.99 4.73
C GLN A 138 7.19 -12.87 3.74
N ASP A 139 5.94 -12.45 3.69
CA ASP A 139 5.44 -11.55 2.66
C ASP A 139 5.31 -10.12 3.17
N ARG A 140 5.54 -9.17 2.26
CA ARG A 140 5.55 -7.75 2.57
C ARG A 140 4.64 -6.96 1.65
N ALA A 141 3.73 -6.16 2.21
CA ALA A 141 3.03 -5.11 1.48
C ALA A 141 3.80 -3.79 1.63
N VAL A 142 4.03 -3.08 0.52
CA VAL A 142 4.87 -1.88 0.45
C VAL A 142 4.04 -0.67 0.06
N TYR A 143 4.11 0.36 0.90
CA TYR A 143 3.38 1.60 0.79
C TYR A 143 4.33 2.79 0.67
N SER A 144 3.98 3.73 -0.21
CA SER A 144 4.85 4.87 -0.55
C SER A 144 4.88 5.98 0.53
N GLY A 145 3.84 6.09 1.35
CA GLY A 145 3.73 7.11 2.39
C GLY A 145 4.34 6.75 3.74
N ASN A 146 4.36 7.72 4.64
CA ASN A 146 4.73 7.49 6.03
C ASN A 146 3.62 6.73 6.77
N TYR A 147 3.96 5.92 7.78
CA TYR A 147 2.96 5.17 8.57
C TYR A 147 1.83 6.05 9.13
N GLU A 148 2.11 7.31 9.46
CA GLU A 148 1.11 8.27 10.00
C GLU A 148 0.04 8.70 8.98
N GLU A 149 0.27 8.43 7.70
CA GLU A 149 -0.64 8.74 6.59
C GLU A 149 -1.58 7.58 6.28
N TYR A 150 -1.50 6.48 7.05
CA TYR A 150 -2.34 5.30 6.88
C TYR A 150 -3.06 4.92 8.17
N VAL A 151 -4.21 4.28 8.02
CA VAL A 151 -4.89 3.56 9.09
C VAL A 151 -4.72 2.06 8.84
N VAL A 152 -4.16 1.36 9.82
CA VAL A 152 -3.97 -0.09 9.77
C VAL A 152 -4.93 -0.75 10.77
N ILE A 153 -5.90 -1.50 10.24
CA ILE A 153 -6.87 -2.27 11.02
C ILE A 153 -6.39 -3.72 11.04
N LEU A 154 -5.89 -4.13 12.20
CA LEU A 154 -5.37 -5.47 12.42
C LEU A 154 -6.51 -6.49 12.54
N PRO A 155 -6.29 -7.75 12.13
CA PRO A 155 -7.25 -8.82 12.29
C PRO A 155 -7.62 -9.03 13.77
N ALA A 156 -8.92 -9.11 14.07
CA ALA A 156 -9.42 -9.42 15.42
C ALA A 156 -9.47 -10.94 15.65
N GLU A 157 -9.30 -11.38 16.90
CA GLU A 157 -9.22 -12.81 17.28
C GLU A 157 -10.44 -13.68 16.87
N TRP A 158 -11.53 -13.10 16.38
CA TRP A 158 -12.83 -13.78 16.26
C TRP A 158 -13.29 -14.15 14.85
N ASN A 159 -12.72 -13.66 13.72
CA ASN A 159 -12.97 -14.18 12.35
C ASN A 159 -12.46 -13.24 11.22
N ASP A 160 -11.19 -12.88 11.16
CA ASP A 160 -10.61 -12.53 9.85
C ASP A 160 -9.10 -12.57 9.94
N SER A 161 -8.40 -13.31 9.08
CA SER A 161 -6.94 -13.13 8.90
C SER A 161 -6.64 -11.99 7.92
N THR A 162 -7.68 -11.23 7.56
CA THR A 162 -7.57 -10.04 6.71
C THR A 162 -7.21 -8.82 7.55
N LEU A 163 -6.07 -8.24 7.20
CA LEU A 163 -5.57 -6.94 7.60
C LEU A 163 -6.11 -5.89 6.61
N VAL A 164 -6.54 -4.73 7.10
CA VAL A 164 -6.97 -3.63 6.22
C VAL A 164 -6.04 -2.44 6.38
N VAL A 165 -5.53 -1.92 5.25
CA VAL A 165 -4.70 -0.71 5.21
C VAL A 165 -5.46 0.35 4.41
N MET A 166 -5.69 1.51 5.02
CA MET A 166 -6.41 2.63 4.40
C MET A 166 -5.49 3.83 4.28
N ASP A 167 -5.32 4.33 3.07
CA ASP A 167 -4.61 5.59 2.83
C ASP A 167 -5.47 6.80 3.22
N LEU A 168 -4.88 7.75 3.95
CA LEU A 168 -5.51 9.02 4.34
C LEU A 168 -5.24 10.15 3.34
N ILE A 169 -4.27 9.96 2.42
CA ILE A 169 -3.94 10.93 1.37
C ILE A 169 -4.81 10.65 0.14
N PRO A 170 -5.64 11.61 -0.30
CA PRO A 170 -6.49 11.42 -1.48
C PRO A 170 -5.68 11.11 -2.74
N ASP A 171 -6.23 10.22 -3.58
CA ASP A 171 -5.74 9.87 -4.92
C ASP A 171 -4.29 9.33 -5.00
N ARG A 172 -3.68 8.98 -3.87
CA ARG A 172 -2.37 8.29 -3.85
C ARG A 172 -2.55 6.77 -3.96
N ASP A 173 -3.46 6.25 -3.14
CA ASP A 173 -3.79 4.84 -3.01
C ASP A 173 -5.25 4.74 -2.49
N GLY A 174 -5.71 3.53 -2.19
CA GLY A 174 -7.04 3.29 -1.64
C GLY A 174 -7.06 2.54 -0.31
N ILE A 175 -7.98 1.58 -0.22
CA ILE A 175 -8.20 0.71 0.92
C ILE A 175 -7.88 -0.72 0.51
N ASP A 176 -6.80 -1.26 1.05
CA ASP A 176 -6.35 -2.60 0.72
C ASP A 176 -6.78 -3.61 1.75
N SER A 177 -7.17 -4.77 1.27
CA SER A 177 -7.41 -5.97 2.06
C SER A 177 -6.25 -6.94 1.85
N LEU A 178 -5.50 -7.20 2.91
CA LEU A 178 -4.30 -8.00 2.92
C LEU A 178 -4.53 -9.28 3.70
N PHE A 179 -4.32 -10.43 3.09
CA PHE A 179 -4.49 -11.75 3.69
C PHE A 179 -3.17 -12.49 3.73
N GLN A 180 -2.83 -13.08 4.90
CA GLN A 180 -1.58 -13.81 5.14
C GLN A 180 -0.31 -12.96 4.87
N PHE A 181 -0.26 -11.74 5.40
CA PHE A 181 0.94 -10.90 5.37
C PHE A 181 1.63 -10.86 6.72
N GLU A 182 2.96 -10.94 6.70
CA GLU A 182 3.80 -10.83 7.91
C GLU A 182 4.39 -9.43 8.10
N GLU A 183 4.57 -8.67 7.02
CA GLU A 183 5.22 -7.36 7.05
C GLU A 183 4.45 -6.27 6.29
N LEU A 184 4.52 -5.06 6.84
CA LEU A 184 4.15 -3.83 6.17
C LEU A 184 5.36 -2.91 6.06
N GLU A 185 5.56 -2.26 4.93
CA GLU A 185 6.59 -1.24 4.75
C GLU A 185 5.95 0.11 4.40
N PHE A 186 6.34 1.14 5.14
CA PHE A 186 5.88 2.52 4.91
C PHE A 186 7.10 3.43 4.76
N ASN A 187 7.27 4.00 3.56
CA ASN A 187 8.38 4.91 3.23
C ASN A 187 9.76 4.34 3.65
N GLY A 188 10.00 3.07 3.32
CA GLY A 188 11.25 2.36 3.63
C GLY A 188 11.39 1.82 5.06
N THR A 189 10.40 2.06 5.94
CA THR A 189 10.39 1.51 7.30
C THR A 189 9.50 0.27 7.37
N VAL A 190 10.07 -0.86 7.79
CA VAL A 190 9.37 -2.15 7.87
C VAL A 190 8.83 -2.39 9.28
N TYR A 191 7.57 -2.82 9.35
CA TYR A 191 6.82 -3.18 10.54
C TYR A 191 6.37 -4.64 10.41
N SER A 192 6.72 -5.49 11.37
CA SER A 192 6.16 -6.85 11.41
C SER A 192 4.74 -6.81 12.01
N LEU A 193 3.84 -7.67 11.52
CA LEU A 193 2.48 -7.77 12.02
C LEU A 193 2.47 -8.15 13.51
N GLU A 194 3.39 -9.01 13.94
CA GLU A 194 3.63 -9.35 15.35
C GLU A 194 3.90 -8.11 16.21
N SER A 195 4.73 -7.17 15.71
CA SER A 195 5.05 -5.93 16.41
C SER A 195 3.84 -4.98 16.51
N LEU A 196 2.97 -4.97 15.49
CA LEU A 196 1.75 -4.16 15.46
C LEU A 196 0.64 -4.74 16.35
N LEU A 197 0.54 -6.07 16.43
CA LEU A 197 -0.40 -6.78 17.30
C LEU A 197 0.01 -6.74 18.78
N GLY A 198 1.22 -6.27 19.09
CA GLY A 198 1.75 -6.27 20.45
C GLY A 198 2.02 -7.68 21.00
N ILE A 199 2.03 -8.70 20.14
CA ILE A 199 2.31 -10.10 20.48
C ILE A 199 3.83 -10.30 20.37
N VAL A 200 4.50 -10.18 21.52
CA VAL A 200 5.88 -10.61 21.81
C VAL A 200 7.01 -9.91 20.99
N GLY A 201 7.45 -8.76 21.50
CA GLY A 201 8.86 -8.66 21.92
C GLY A 201 9.92 -8.09 20.97
N ASN A 202 9.58 -7.46 19.82
CA ASN A 202 10.56 -6.66 19.09
C ASN A 202 9.91 -5.62 18.14
N THR A 203 9.24 -4.61 18.68
CA THR A 203 9.21 -3.32 17.98
C THR A 203 10.67 -2.84 17.86
N PRO A 204 11.13 -2.22 16.76
CA PRO A 204 12.36 -1.46 16.85
C PRO A 204 12.12 -0.43 17.94
N PHE A 205 12.69 -0.68 19.12
CA PHE A 205 12.60 0.27 20.21
C PHE A 205 13.08 1.60 19.65
N PRO A 206 12.32 2.67 19.84
CA PRO A 206 12.76 3.96 19.35
C PRO A 206 14.16 4.20 19.89
N THR A 207 15.07 4.72 19.08
CA THR A 207 16.46 4.92 19.50
C THR A 207 16.64 6.27 20.18
N GLU A 208 15.63 7.13 20.08
CA GLU A 208 15.59 8.47 20.66
C GLU A 208 14.23 8.78 21.28
N TYR A 209 14.22 9.74 22.20
CA TYR A 209 12.98 10.30 22.71
C TYR A 209 12.34 11.19 21.66
N ALA A 210 11.04 11.02 21.41
CA ALA A 210 10.30 11.88 20.51
C ALA A 210 8.93 12.25 21.09
N LEU A 211 8.47 13.47 20.81
CA LEU A 211 7.08 13.89 20.98
C LEU A 211 6.65 14.41 19.62
N PHE A 212 5.64 13.80 19.01
CA PHE A 212 5.16 14.11 17.67
C PHE A 212 4.07 15.19 17.70
N PRO A 213 3.82 15.91 16.60
CA PRO A 213 2.66 16.79 16.48
C PRO A 213 1.39 16.02 16.83
N SER A 214 0.52 16.62 17.66
CA SER A 214 -0.78 16.01 17.94
C SER A 214 -1.70 16.15 16.73
N TYR A 215 -2.50 15.13 16.45
CA TYR A 215 -3.46 15.11 15.36
C TYR A 215 -4.83 14.60 15.83
N PRO A 216 -5.94 15.25 15.45
CA PRO A 216 -6.01 16.51 14.70
C PRO A 216 -5.47 17.70 15.52
N ASN A 217 -5.02 18.76 14.83
CA ASN A 217 -4.67 20.06 15.43
C ASN A 217 -4.81 21.17 14.38
N PRO A 218 -5.80 22.08 14.47
CA PRO A 218 -6.77 22.24 15.56
C PRO A 218 -7.73 21.05 15.73
N PHE A 219 -8.31 20.86 16.92
CA PHE A 219 -9.14 19.69 17.23
C PHE A 219 -10.45 20.02 17.96
N ASN A 220 -11.46 19.13 17.86
CA ASN A 220 -12.73 19.21 18.59
C ASN A 220 -13.33 17.81 18.86
N PRO A 221 -13.48 17.37 20.13
CA PRO A 221 -12.70 17.75 21.30
C PRO A 221 -11.51 16.81 21.54
N VAL A 222 -11.26 15.83 20.65
CA VAL A 222 -10.20 14.81 20.83
C VAL A 222 -9.01 15.08 19.91
N THR A 223 -7.79 14.96 20.46
CA THR A 223 -6.53 14.91 19.72
C THR A 223 -5.66 13.75 20.23
N HIS A 224 -4.90 13.15 19.32
CA HIS A 224 -3.98 12.05 19.59
C HIS A 224 -2.57 12.58 19.86
N ILE A 225 -1.93 12.05 20.90
CA ILE A 225 -0.61 12.46 21.37
C ILE A 225 0.32 11.27 21.23
N ARG A 226 1.13 11.28 20.17
CA ARG A 226 2.15 10.27 19.92
C ARG A 226 3.50 10.67 20.52
N PHE A 227 4.19 9.73 21.17
CA PHE A 227 5.54 9.89 21.68
C PHE A 227 6.30 8.57 21.78
N ASP A 228 7.62 8.67 21.77
CA ASP A 228 8.55 7.54 21.78
C ASP A 228 9.45 7.58 23.01
N LEU A 229 9.70 6.40 23.61
CA LEU A 229 10.59 6.20 24.74
C LEU A 229 11.67 5.15 24.37
N PRO A 230 12.96 5.54 24.27
CA PRO A 230 14.01 4.61 23.85
C PRO A 230 14.45 3.65 24.96
N GLU A 231 14.19 4.02 26.20
CA GLU A 231 14.49 3.22 27.38
C GLU A 231 13.34 3.34 28.38
N GLN A 232 13.24 2.36 29.28
CA GLN A 232 12.28 2.43 30.38
C GLN A 232 12.57 3.65 31.26
N GLY A 233 11.56 4.44 31.56
CA GLY A 233 11.73 5.66 32.33
C GLY A 233 10.44 6.18 32.94
N HIS A 234 10.59 7.07 33.93
CA HIS A 234 9.47 7.86 34.40
C HIS A 234 9.11 8.90 33.33
N ILE A 235 7.84 8.93 32.94
CA ILE A 235 7.29 9.89 31.99
C ILE A 235 6.31 10.81 32.70
N SER A 236 6.44 12.11 32.46
CA SER A 236 5.43 13.12 32.78
C SER A 236 4.91 13.74 31.50
N LEU A 237 3.70 13.34 31.11
CA LEU A 237 2.96 13.87 29.97
C LEU A 237 1.75 14.67 30.47
N ALA A 238 1.79 15.99 30.26
CA ALA A 238 0.79 16.90 30.78
C ALA A 238 0.34 17.92 29.73
N VAL A 239 -0.93 18.30 29.80
CA VAL A 239 -1.47 19.46 29.11
C VAL A 239 -1.33 20.67 30.02
N ILE A 240 -0.71 21.73 29.52
CA ILE A 240 -0.54 22.99 30.24
C ILE A 240 -1.14 24.15 29.45
N ASP A 241 -1.60 25.18 30.15
CA ASP A 241 -2.08 26.42 29.53
C ASP A 241 -0.94 27.41 29.21
N VAL A 242 -1.30 28.56 28.64
CA VAL A 242 -0.36 29.65 28.32
C VAL A 242 0.34 30.25 29.53
N MET A 243 -0.17 30.05 30.74
CA MET A 243 0.45 30.48 32.00
C MET A 243 1.34 29.37 32.61
N GLY A 244 1.47 28.22 31.94
CA GLY A 244 2.24 27.07 32.40
C GLY A 244 1.53 26.23 33.47
N ARG A 245 0.24 26.47 33.74
CA ARG A 245 -0.54 25.71 34.72
C ARG A 245 -0.94 24.37 34.11
N THR A 246 -0.77 23.29 34.87
CA THR A 246 -1.22 21.96 34.46
C THR A 246 -2.74 21.89 34.44
N ILE A 247 -3.30 21.70 33.25
CA ILE A 247 -4.74 21.53 33.01
C ILE A 247 -5.13 20.07 33.24
N ARG A 248 -4.34 19.14 32.73
CA ARG A 248 -4.54 17.71 32.91
C ARG A 248 -3.21 16.96 32.82
N SER A 249 -3.01 16.02 33.72
CA SER A 249 -1.96 15.00 33.58
C SER A 249 -2.53 13.86 32.74
N ILE A 250 -1.98 13.63 31.55
CA ILE A 250 -2.39 12.52 30.67
C ILE A 250 -1.74 11.22 31.14
N LYS A 251 -0.45 11.29 31.49
CA LYS A 251 0.31 10.15 31.99
C LYS A 251 1.40 10.62 32.93
N ASN A 252 1.55 9.96 34.08
CA ASN A 252 2.59 10.28 35.05
C ASN A 252 3.04 9.02 35.81
N ASN A 253 3.75 8.13 35.14
CA ASN A 253 4.19 6.84 35.69
C ASN A 253 5.47 6.35 35.01
N ILE A 254 5.97 5.19 35.43
CA ILE A 254 7.07 4.50 34.73
C ILE A 254 6.45 3.73 33.56
N LEU A 255 7.01 3.90 32.37
CA LEU A 255 6.68 3.15 31.17
C LEU A 255 7.93 2.42 30.66
N PRO A 256 7.79 1.22 30.07
CA PRO A 256 8.89 0.57 29.35
C PRO A 256 9.30 1.40 28.13
N ALA A 257 10.39 1.00 27.47
CA ALA A 257 10.70 1.51 26.15
C ALA A 257 9.58 1.14 25.15
N GLY A 258 9.30 2.01 24.20
CA GLY A 258 8.27 1.77 23.19
C GLY A 258 7.68 3.04 22.60
N VAL A 259 6.74 2.83 21.67
CA VAL A 259 5.94 3.86 21.01
C VAL A 259 4.59 3.94 21.72
N TYR A 260 4.12 5.16 21.97
CA TYR A 260 2.87 5.42 22.68
C TYR A 260 1.99 6.38 21.92
N ASN A 261 0.68 6.13 21.92
CA ASN A 261 -0.34 7.04 21.42
C ASN A 261 -1.46 7.18 22.47
N LEU A 262 -1.67 8.39 22.98
CA LEU A 262 -2.63 8.69 24.04
C LEU A 262 -3.54 9.84 23.64
N ASP A 263 -4.78 9.83 24.10
CA ASP A 263 -5.76 10.85 23.74
C ASP A 263 -5.86 11.94 24.79
N TRP A 264 -6.09 13.17 24.32
CA TRP A 264 -6.69 14.22 25.14
C TRP A 264 -8.04 14.63 24.55
N ASP A 265 -9.08 14.42 25.35
CA ASP A 265 -10.50 14.72 25.06
C ASP A 265 -10.91 16.17 25.34
N GLY A 266 -9.94 17.08 25.51
CA GLY A 266 -10.20 18.48 25.83
C GLY A 266 -10.69 18.73 27.26
N ARG A 267 -10.70 17.73 28.16
CA ARG A 267 -11.13 17.91 29.56
C ARG A 267 -9.99 18.26 30.50
N THR A 268 -10.31 19.00 31.55
CA THR A 268 -9.43 19.30 32.69
C THR A 268 -9.33 18.11 33.65
N ALA A 269 -8.45 18.20 34.65
CA ALA A 269 -8.32 17.21 35.70
C ALA A 269 -9.62 16.95 36.51
N ASN A 270 -10.53 17.92 36.56
CA ASN A 270 -11.82 17.79 37.25
C ASN A 270 -12.92 17.15 36.37
N GLY A 271 -12.61 16.84 35.10
CA GLY A 271 -13.56 16.29 34.13
C GLY A 271 -14.34 17.35 33.34
N ASP A 272 -14.24 18.63 33.70
CA ASP A 272 -14.86 19.73 32.97
C ASP A 272 -14.19 19.98 31.61
N MET A 273 -14.94 20.46 30.62
CA MET A 273 -14.38 20.88 29.34
C MET A 273 -13.43 22.07 29.52
N ALA A 274 -12.22 21.95 29.00
CA ALA A 274 -11.31 23.07 28.93
C ALA A 274 -11.85 24.12 27.93
N PRO A 275 -11.65 25.42 28.19
CA PRO A 275 -12.05 26.46 27.24
C PRO A 275 -11.37 26.29 25.88
N ALA A 276 -12.04 26.67 24.79
CA ALA A 276 -11.38 26.77 23.49
C ALA A 276 -10.18 27.74 23.59
N GLY A 277 -9.06 27.37 22.99
CA GLY A 277 -7.82 28.13 23.14
C GLY A 277 -6.56 27.34 22.90
N ILE A 278 -5.44 28.02 23.10
CA ILE A 278 -4.10 27.45 22.92
C ILE A 278 -3.68 26.72 24.20
N TYR A 279 -3.24 25.48 24.02
CA TYR A 279 -2.63 24.67 25.06
C TYR A 279 -1.28 24.13 24.59
N PHE A 280 -0.55 23.56 25.52
CA PHE A 280 0.70 22.89 25.22
C PHE A 280 0.73 21.49 25.82
N ILE A 281 1.13 20.51 25.01
CA ILE A 281 1.50 19.18 25.48
C ILE A 281 2.97 19.25 25.88
N ARG A 282 3.27 18.95 27.14
CA ARG A 282 4.63 18.86 27.66
C ARG A 282 4.93 17.42 28.03
N MET A 283 6.02 16.90 27.48
CA MET A 283 6.59 15.60 27.77
C MET A 283 7.94 15.78 28.46
N ILE A 284 8.12 15.10 29.60
CA ILE A 284 9.39 15.06 30.33
C ILE A 284 9.71 13.60 30.65
N SER A 285 10.85 13.09 30.18
CA SER A 285 11.36 11.76 30.54
C SER A 285 12.88 11.73 30.47
N GLY A 286 13.54 11.28 31.53
CA GLY A 286 15.01 11.30 31.63
C GLY A 286 15.56 12.71 31.40
N HIS A 287 16.43 12.85 30.39
CA HIS A 287 16.99 14.14 29.96
C HIS A 287 16.17 14.83 28.85
N TYR A 288 15.14 14.17 28.34
CA TYR A 288 14.32 14.71 27.27
C TYR A 288 13.17 15.56 27.82
N GLN A 289 13.06 16.78 27.30
CA GLN A 289 11.92 17.65 27.52
C GLN A 289 11.49 18.26 26.19
N LYS A 290 10.23 18.03 25.82
CA LYS A 290 9.62 18.61 24.62
C LYS A 290 8.25 19.18 24.92
N THR A 291 7.94 20.29 24.27
CA THR A 291 6.64 20.94 24.37
C THR A 291 6.09 21.20 22.97
N ARG A 292 4.82 20.92 22.75
CA ARG A 292 4.12 21.18 21.48
C ARG A 292 2.83 21.95 21.69
N LYS A 293 2.60 22.92 20.83
CA LYS A 293 1.41 23.77 20.82
C LYS A 293 0.24 23.05 20.14
N ILE A 294 -0.93 23.11 20.76
CA ILE A 294 -2.19 22.59 20.22
C ILE A 294 -3.30 23.63 20.38
N LEU A 295 -4.31 23.59 19.50
CA LEU A 295 -5.45 24.49 19.50
C LEU A 295 -6.76 23.71 19.67
N LEU A 296 -7.41 23.88 20.81
CA LEU A 296 -8.74 23.31 21.08
C LEU A 296 -9.82 24.24 20.50
N LEU A 297 -10.70 23.69 19.67
CA LEU A 297 -11.89 24.34 19.15
C LEU A 297 -13.14 23.95 19.98
N LYS A 298 -14.23 24.67 19.75
CA LYS A 298 -15.54 24.40 20.35
C LYS A 298 -16.50 23.90 19.29
#